data_AF-A0A952NKP5-F1
#
_entry.id   AF-A0A952NKP5-F1
#
_cell.length_a   1.000
_cell.length_b   1.000
_cell.length_c   1.000
_cell.angle_alpha   90.00
_cell.angle_beta   90.00
_cell.angle_gamma   90.00
#
_symmetry.space_group_name_H-M   'P 1'
#
loop_
_entity.id
_entity.type
_entity.pdbx_description
1 polymer ?
#
loop_
_entity_poly.entity_id
_entity_poly.type
_entity_poly.pdbx_seq_one_letter_code
_entity_poly.pdbx_strand_id
1 'polypeptide(L)'
;MQLRSMSDDQLEQNLKGYVVRERKLLYWVLEHIREVDRRRLYLDRAYPSLYEYLIKECRYSGAAAMRRLEAARLLGEVPEMAVPLREGSLNLSQIGELARAVKQKERLTGETVTAAEKRGLLMRVEGQDLRETQFRLAGALGIPIQKTEVLRVQRDGSVLIEMTFSRRQYESLLRCRDQLSRRPGASVLIATWAGLIESLSLEFLAEPVARRPMSSRPVKTDPIHVSEQARADLLREGCCEYVDQKTGRICGSTYGLQIDHRVPRWAGGLSGRENLQVLCAVHNRHRYHKQAGLRLH
;
A
#
# COMPACT_ATOMS: atom_id res chain seq x y z
N MET A 1 -45.44 8.84 -4.44
CA MET A 1 -45.46 7.44 -4.92
C MET A 1 -45.59 6.53 -3.70
N GLN A 2 -46.67 5.76 -3.56
CA GLN A 2 -46.88 4.89 -2.40
C GLN A 2 -46.16 3.55 -2.61
N LEU A 3 -44.88 3.49 -2.25
CA LEU A 3 -44.08 2.26 -2.38
C LEU A 3 -44.57 1.13 -1.45
N ARG A 4 -45.21 1.50 -0.34
CA ARG A 4 -45.69 0.56 0.71
C ARG A 4 -46.84 -0.36 0.28
N SER A 5 -47.51 -0.04 -0.83
CA SER A 5 -48.67 -0.81 -1.34
C SER A 5 -48.33 -1.64 -2.58
N MET A 6 -47.05 -1.71 -2.97
CA MET A 6 -46.60 -2.45 -4.15
C MET A 6 -46.16 -3.85 -3.76
N SER A 7 -46.36 -4.84 -4.65
CA SER A 7 -45.77 -6.16 -4.48
C SER A 7 -44.26 -6.13 -4.68
N ASP A 8 -43.56 -7.12 -4.12
CA ASP A 8 -42.10 -7.26 -4.25
C ASP A 8 -41.64 -7.31 -5.71
N ASP A 9 -42.34 -8.11 -6.56
CA ASP A 9 -42.04 -8.21 -7.99
C ASP A 9 -42.18 -6.86 -8.72
N GLN A 10 -43.25 -6.11 -8.40
CA GLN A 10 -43.49 -4.81 -9.02
C GLN A 10 -42.44 -3.79 -8.56
N LEU A 11 -42.01 -3.85 -7.30
CA LEU A 11 -40.96 -2.99 -6.76
C LEU A 11 -39.61 -3.29 -7.44
N GLU A 12 -39.26 -4.56 -7.60
CA GLU A 12 -38.03 -4.99 -8.27
C GLU A 12 -38.02 -4.60 -9.75
N GLN A 13 -39.13 -4.83 -10.47
CA GLN A 13 -39.26 -4.44 -11.87
C GLN A 13 -39.12 -2.92 -12.05
N ASN A 14 -39.75 -2.14 -11.16
CA ASN A 14 -39.63 -0.68 -11.18
C ASN A 14 -38.20 -0.22 -10.91
N LEU A 15 -37.54 -0.79 -9.91
CA LEU A 15 -36.14 -0.49 -9.59
C LEU A 15 -35.24 -0.74 -10.80
N LYS A 16 -35.35 -1.92 -11.44
CA LYS A 16 -34.59 -2.25 -12.67
C LYS A 16 -34.87 -1.25 -13.78
N GLY A 17 -36.13 -0.85 -13.96
CA GLY A 17 -36.53 0.18 -14.93
C GLY A 17 -35.91 1.56 -14.65
N TYR A 18 -35.90 1.99 -13.39
CA TYR A 18 -35.27 3.25 -12.98
C TYR A 18 -33.75 3.23 -13.16
N VAL A 19 -33.07 2.12 -12.85
CA VAL A 19 -31.63 1.96 -13.08
C VAL A 19 -31.27 2.11 -14.56
N VAL A 20 -32.07 1.55 -15.48
CA VAL A 20 -31.86 1.73 -16.93
C VAL A 20 -32.06 3.19 -17.34
N ARG A 21 -33.08 3.87 -16.80
CA ARG A 21 -33.31 5.31 -17.06
C ARG A 21 -32.19 6.17 -16.48
N GLU A 22 -31.68 5.85 -15.30
CA GLU A 22 -30.57 6.53 -14.66
C GLU A 22 -29.31 6.48 -15.53
N ARG A 23 -28.96 5.31 -16.08
CA ARG A 23 -27.82 5.16 -17.00
C ARG A 23 -27.97 6.01 -18.27
N LYS A 24 -29.19 6.05 -18.83
CA LYS A 24 -29.51 6.92 -19.99
C LYS A 24 -29.38 8.40 -19.63
N LEU A 25 -29.89 8.81 -18.47
CA LEU A 25 -29.75 10.20 -17.98
C LEU A 25 -28.28 10.56 -17.74
N LEU A 26 -27.50 9.65 -17.15
CA LEU A 26 -26.06 9.85 -16.96
C LEU A 26 -25.36 10.09 -18.29
N TYR A 27 -25.63 9.28 -19.32
CA TYR A 27 -25.08 9.50 -20.66
C TYR A 27 -25.41 10.90 -21.18
N TRP A 28 -26.67 11.34 -21.08
CA TRP A 28 -27.06 12.69 -21.49
C TRP A 28 -26.37 13.78 -20.69
N VAL A 29 -26.21 13.60 -19.38
CA VAL A 29 -25.44 14.51 -18.53
C VAL A 29 -24.00 14.62 -19.05
N LEU A 30 -23.32 13.51 -19.37
CA LEU A 30 -21.96 13.55 -19.89
C LEU A 30 -21.86 14.24 -21.26
N GLU A 31 -22.80 13.98 -22.16
CA GLU A 31 -22.89 14.67 -23.47
C GLU A 31 -23.04 16.19 -23.30
N HIS A 32 -23.90 16.63 -22.37
CA HIS A 32 -24.08 18.06 -22.10
C HIS A 32 -22.87 18.67 -21.41
N ILE A 33 -22.23 17.97 -20.46
CA ILE A 33 -20.98 18.42 -19.84
C ILE A 33 -19.91 18.61 -20.92
N ARG A 34 -19.80 17.68 -21.87
CA ARG A 34 -18.86 17.77 -22.99
C ARG A 34 -19.15 18.99 -23.86
N GLU A 35 -20.41 19.24 -24.19
CA GLU A 35 -20.79 20.40 -25.00
C GLU A 35 -20.58 21.74 -24.28
N VAL A 36 -20.85 21.77 -22.97
CA VAL A 36 -20.53 22.91 -22.09
C VAL A 36 -19.02 23.15 -22.05
N ASP A 37 -18.19 22.11 -21.98
CA ASP A 37 -16.71 22.23 -22.05
C ASP A 37 -16.28 22.80 -23.40
N ARG A 38 -16.82 22.24 -24.50
CA ARG A 38 -16.50 22.63 -25.88
C ARG A 38 -16.82 24.09 -26.17
N ARG A 39 -17.99 24.56 -25.74
CA ARG A 39 -18.42 25.97 -25.90
C ARG A 39 -17.87 26.90 -24.81
N ARG A 40 -17.23 26.34 -23.78
CA ARG A 40 -16.73 27.07 -22.61
C ARG A 40 -17.78 27.93 -21.90
N LEU A 41 -19.05 27.47 -21.85
CA LEU A 41 -20.16 28.26 -21.31
C LEU A 41 -19.96 28.65 -19.83
N TYR A 42 -19.15 27.91 -19.10
CA TYR A 42 -18.79 28.23 -17.72
C TYR A 42 -18.04 29.56 -17.58
N LEU A 43 -17.31 30.00 -18.62
CA LEU A 43 -16.62 31.29 -18.63
C LEU A 43 -17.63 32.45 -18.69
N ASP A 44 -18.66 32.34 -19.54
CA ASP A 44 -19.75 33.32 -19.63
C ASP A 44 -20.56 33.41 -18.32
N ARG A 45 -20.47 32.37 -17.47
CA ARG A 45 -21.09 32.29 -16.15
C ARG A 45 -20.14 32.66 -15.02
N ALA A 46 -18.99 33.28 -15.33
CA ALA A 46 -17.99 33.75 -14.39
C ALA A 46 -17.35 32.64 -13.51
N TYR A 47 -17.25 31.42 -14.02
CA TYR A 47 -16.49 30.35 -13.38
C TYR A 47 -15.14 30.16 -14.07
N PRO A 48 -14.02 30.01 -13.32
CA PRO A 48 -12.68 29.91 -13.90
C PRO A 48 -12.40 28.54 -14.54
N SER A 49 -13.26 27.53 -14.30
CA SER A 49 -13.14 26.21 -14.89
C SER A 49 -14.48 25.48 -14.92
N LEU A 50 -14.62 24.51 -15.82
CA LEU A 50 -15.77 23.61 -15.85
C LEU A 50 -15.92 22.83 -14.53
N TYR A 51 -14.81 22.43 -13.92
CA TYR A 51 -14.84 21.74 -12.63
C TYR A 51 -15.53 22.58 -11.55
N GLU A 52 -15.19 23.86 -11.46
CA GLU A 52 -15.78 24.77 -10.48
C GLU A 52 -17.26 25.06 -10.78
N TYR A 53 -17.63 25.18 -12.06
CA TYR A 53 -19.02 25.26 -12.50
C TYR A 53 -19.82 24.02 -12.06
N LEU A 54 -19.30 22.82 -12.27
CA LEU A 54 -19.97 21.57 -11.87
C LEU A 54 -20.17 21.46 -10.35
N ILE A 55 -19.26 22.02 -9.54
CA ILE A 55 -19.40 22.03 -8.09
C ILE A 55 -20.40 23.10 -7.63
N LYS A 56 -20.17 24.35 -8.04
CA LYS A 56 -20.90 25.50 -7.50
C LYS A 56 -22.30 25.62 -8.08
N GLU A 57 -22.43 25.45 -9.40
CA GLU A 57 -23.71 25.57 -10.11
C GLU A 57 -24.48 24.23 -10.10
N CYS A 58 -23.83 23.14 -10.52
CA CYS A 58 -24.49 21.82 -10.62
C CYS A 58 -24.50 21.02 -9.31
N ARG A 59 -23.95 21.56 -8.22
CA ARG A 59 -23.98 20.99 -6.86
C ARG A 59 -23.36 19.59 -6.71
N TYR A 60 -22.41 19.24 -7.57
CA TYR A 60 -21.65 18.01 -7.40
C TYR A 60 -20.60 18.15 -6.28
N SER A 61 -20.32 17.05 -5.58
CA SER A 61 -19.10 16.96 -4.77
C SER A 61 -17.87 16.95 -5.69
N GLY A 62 -16.70 17.36 -5.18
CA GLY A 62 -15.48 17.41 -5.99
C GLY A 62 -15.14 16.08 -6.68
N ALA A 63 -15.24 14.96 -5.95
CA ALA A 63 -15.02 13.63 -6.52
C ALA A 63 -16.10 13.23 -7.57
N ALA A 64 -17.34 13.70 -7.42
CA ALA A 64 -18.40 13.44 -8.39
C ALA A 64 -18.26 14.30 -9.66
N ALA A 65 -17.84 15.56 -9.50
CA ALA A 65 -17.56 16.49 -10.58
C ALA A 65 -16.36 16.03 -11.41
N MET A 66 -15.25 15.65 -10.76
CA MET A 66 -14.05 15.12 -11.45
C MET A 66 -14.38 13.90 -12.31
N ARG A 67 -15.07 12.90 -11.75
CA ARG A 67 -15.42 11.69 -12.49
C ARG A 67 -16.27 11.98 -13.72
N ARG A 68 -17.25 12.89 -13.61
CA ARG A 68 -18.11 13.29 -14.73
C ARG A 68 -17.34 14.09 -15.78
N LEU A 69 -16.47 15.01 -15.36
CA LEU A 69 -15.62 15.78 -16.25
C LEU A 69 -14.68 14.86 -17.05
N GLU A 70 -14.00 13.93 -16.38
CA GLU A 70 -13.11 12.96 -17.02
C GLU A 70 -13.88 12.03 -17.97
N ALA A 71 -15.05 11.55 -17.55
CA ALA A 71 -15.89 10.71 -18.39
C ALA A 71 -16.44 11.45 -19.62
N ALA A 72 -16.85 12.72 -19.48
CA ALA A 72 -17.33 13.54 -20.58
C ALA A 72 -16.21 13.82 -21.61
N ARG A 73 -14.98 14.05 -21.15
CA ARG A 73 -13.81 14.19 -22.02
C ARG A 73 -13.48 12.89 -22.74
N LEU A 74 -13.46 11.77 -22.01
CA LEU A 74 -13.19 10.46 -22.61
C LEU A 74 -14.26 10.06 -23.62
N LEU A 75 -15.53 10.40 -23.37
CA LEU A 75 -16.64 10.21 -24.33
C LEU A 75 -16.45 11.02 -25.61
N GLY A 76 -15.74 12.15 -25.56
CA GLY A 76 -15.29 12.91 -26.74
C GLY A 76 -14.24 12.18 -27.56
N GLU A 77 -13.31 11.48 -26.90
CA GLU A 77 -12.21 10.76 -27.55
C GLU A 77 -12.61 9.35 -28.03
N VAL A 78 -13.51 8.69 -27.31
CA VAL A 78 -13.98 7.33 -27.57
C VAL A 78 -15.52 7.30 -27.55
N PRO A 79 -16.21 7.81 -28.58
CA PRO A 79 -17.68 7.85 -28.63
C PRO A 79 -18.34 6.47 -28.52
N GLU A 80 -17.64 5.39 -28.89
CA GLU A 80 -18.15 4.02 -28.87
C GLU A 80 -18.48 3.53 -27.45
N MET A 81 -17.92 4.14 -26.40
CA MET A 81 -18.23 3.83 -25.01
C MET A 81 -19.67 4.18 -24.61
N ALA A 82 -20.38 4.97 -25.43
CA ALA A 82 -21.76 5.38 -25.17
C ALA A 82 -22.72 4.20 -25.05
N VAL A 83 -22.53 3.14 -25.84
CA VAL A 83 -23.40 1.96 -25.83
C VAL A 83 -23.19 1.16 -24.54
N PRO A 84 -21.96 0.70 -24.20
CA PRO A 84 -21.67 0.04 -22.92
C PRO A 84 -22.11 0.82 -21.69
N LEU A 85 -21.99 2.16 -21.71
CA LEU A 85 -22.40 3.02 -20.60
C LEU A 85 -23.93 3.01 -20.38
N ARG A 86 -24.70 3.06 -21.47
CA ARG A 86 -26.18 3.04 -21.40
C ARG A 86 -26.72 1.67 -21.02
N GLU A 87 -26.08 0.61 -21.49
CA GLU A 87 -26.42 -0.78 -21.15
C GLU A 87 -25.98 -1.13 -19.72
N GLY A 88 -24.91 -0.48 -19.24
CA GLY A 88 -24.36 -0.64 -17.90
C GLY A 88 -23.31 -1.71 -17.76
N SER A 89 -22.78 -2.24 -18.87
CA SER A 89 -21.56 -3.05 -18.88
C SER A 89 -20.32 -2.18 -18.58
N LEU A 90 -20.40 -0.87 -18.83
CA LEU A 90 -19.41 0.12 -18.43
C LEU A 90 -20.01 1.14 -17.45
N ASN A 91 -19.28 1.49 -16.41
CA ASN A 91 -19.74 2.45 -15.39
C ASN A 91 -18.73 3.61 -15.15
N LEU A 92 -19.20 4.65 -14.47
CA LEU A 92 -18.43 5.88 -14.23
C LEU A 92 -17.14 5.64 -13.43
N SER A 93 -17.11 4.63 -12.56
CA SER A 93 -15.92 4.30 -11.77
C SER A 93 -14.84 3.68 -12.66
N GLN A 94 -15.20 2.75 -13.55
CA GLN A 94 -14.25 2.16 -14.51
C GLN A 94 -13.66 3.21 -15.45
N ILE A 95 -14.49 4.15 -15.90
CA ILE A 95 -14.05 5.28 -16.74
C ILE A 95 -13.06 6.17 -15.99
N GLY A 96 -13.36 6.50 -14.72
CA GLY A 96 -12.45 7.27 -13.87
C GLY A 96 -11.12 6.54 -13.62
N GLU A 97 -11.15 5.22 -13.38
CA GLU A 97 -9.92 4.43 -13.23
C GLU A 97 -9.07 4.41 -14.50
N LEU A 98 -9.69 4.32 -15.68
CA LEU A 98 -8.96 4.44 -16.95
C LEU A 98 -8.33 5.83 -17.09
N ALA A 99 -9.08 6.91 -16.85
CA ALA A 99 -8.55 8.27 -16.92
C ALA A 99 -7.37 8.47 -15.97
N ARG A 100 -7.47 7.96 -14.73
CA ARG A 100 -6.39 7.97 -13.73
C ARG A 100 -5.17 7.17 -14.21
N ALA A 101 -5.37 5.96 -14.72
CA ALA A 101 -4.30 5.08 -15.16
C ALA A 101 -3.56 5.61 -16.39
N VAL A 102 -4.29 6.20 -17.35
CA VAL A 102 -3.69 6.89 -18.51
C VAL A 102 -2.83 8.06 -18.05
N LYS A 103 -3.36 8.97 -17.22
CA LYS A 103 -2.58 10.09 -16.66
C LYS A 103 -1.35 9.61 -15.90
N GLN A 104 -1.48 8.51 -15.16
CA GLN A 104 -0.37 7.90 -14.44
C GLN A 104 0.70 7.37 -15.40
N LYS A 105 0.33 6.65 -16.47
CA LYS A 105 1.27 6.19 -17.49
C LYS A 105 1.98 7.37 -18.15
N GLU A 106 1.22 8.33 -18.67
CA GLU A 106 1.74 9.53 -19.34
C GLU A 106 2.73 10.30 -18.47
N ARG A 107 2.44 10.44 -17.17
CA ARG A 107 3.35 11.07 -16.21
C ARG A 107 4.64 10.28 -15.97
N LEU A 108 4.57 8.95 -15.97
CA LEU A 108 5.72 8.09 -15.64
C LEU A 108 6.61 7.80 -16.84
N THR A 109 6.03 7.62 -18.03
CA THR A 109 6.75 7.24 -19.24
C THR A 109 6.93 8.39 -20.23
N GLY A 110 6.14 9.46 -20.11
CA GLY A 110 6.07 10.54 -21.11
C GLY A 110 5.32 10.17 -22.39
N GLU A 111 4.84 8.93 -22.52
CA GLU A 111 4.14 8.44 -23.71
C GLU A 111 2.64 8.74 -23.63
N THR A 112 2.11 9.43 -24.63
CA THR A 112 0.68 9.70 -24.77
C THR A 112 -0.10 8.43 -25.15
N VAL A 113 -1.21 8.17 -24.47
CA VAL A 113 -2.10 7.05 -24.83
C VAL A 113 -3.10 7.53 -25.89
N THR A 114 -3.11 6.87 -27.04
CA THR A 114 -3.98 7.21 -28.16
C THR A 114 -5.46 6.86 -27.88
N ALA A 115 -6.38 7.49 -28.63
CA ALA A 115 -7.82 7.17 -28.54
C ALA A 115 -8.11 5.69 -28.90
N ALA A 116 -7.35 5.10 -29.83
CA ALA A 116 -7.48 3.69 -30.19
C ALA A 116 -7.07 2.76 -29.04
N GLU A 117 -5.99 3.08 -28.32
CA GLU A 117 -5.57 2.32 -27.13
C GLU A 117 -6.56 2.48 -25.99
N LYS A 118 -7.04 3.71 -25.72
CA LYS A 118 -8.08 3.97 -24.70
C LYS A 118 -9.33 3.13 -24.95
N ARG A 119 -9.77 3.03 -26.20
CA ARG A 119 -10.88 2.16 -26.62
C ARG A 119 -10.60 0.68 -26.34
N GLY A 120 -9.43 0.19 -26.72
CA GLY A 120 -9.02 -1.19 -26.44
C GLY A 120 -8.97 -1.51 -24.94
N LEU A 121 -8.60 -0.54 -24.11
CA LEU A 121 -8.60 -0.67 -22.66
C LEU A 121 -10.03 -0.69 -22.08
N LEU A 122 -10.93 0.16 -22.57
CA LEU A 122 -12.34 0.15 -22.16
C LEU A 122 -12.99 -1.21 -22.41
N MET A 123 -12.82 -1.78 -23.61
CA MET A 123 -13.35 -3.11 -23.95
C MET A 123 -12.86 -4.21 -23.00
N ARG A 124 -11.64 -4.11 -22.47
CA ARG A 124 -11.07 -5.12 -21.55
C ARG A 124 -11.66 -5.06 -20.14
N VAL A 125 -12.20 -3.93 -19.74
CA VAL A 125 -12.72 -3.69 -18.38
C VAL A 125 -14.25 -3.74 -18.30
N GLU A 126 -14.95 -3.86 -19.44
CA GLU A 126 -16.39 -4.05 -19.46
C GLU A 126 -16.82 -5.26 -18.61
N GLY A 127 -17.84 -5.05 -17.77
CA GLY A 127 -18.39 -6.05 -16.86
C GLY A 127 -17.49 -6.45 -15.68
N GLN A 128 -16.29 -5.89 -15.56
CA GLN A 128 -15.36 -6.24 -14.49
C GLN A 128 -15.61 -5.45 -13.20
N ASP A 129 -15.26 -6.03 -12.06
CA ASP A 129 -15.24 -5.28 -10.79
C ASP A 129 -14.07 -4.27 -10.74
N LEU A 130 -14.03 -3.45 -9.68
CA LEU A 130 -13.01 -2.41 -9.51
C LEU A 130 -11.58 -3.00 -9.46
N ARG A 131 -11.40 -4.11 -8.75
CA ARG A 131 -10.08 -4.72 -8.54
C ARG A 131 -9.54 -5.27 -9.86
N GLU A 132 -10.38 -5.99 -10.58
CA GLU A 132 -10.03 -6.58 -11.88
C GLU A 132 -9.83 -5.48 -12.93
N THR A 133 -10.63 -4.42 -12.90
CA THR A 133 -10.43 -3.21 -13.71
C THR A 133 -9.04 -2.62 -13.48
N GLN A 134 -8.66 -2.36 -12.23
CA GLN A 134 -7.36 -1.78 -11.89
C GLN A 134 -6.20 -2.70 -12.31
N PHE A 135 -6.32 -4.01 -12.08
CA PHE A 135 -5.33 -4.99 -12.46
C PHE A 135 -5.11 -5.02 -13.99
N ARG A 136 -6.19 -5.11 -14.76
CA ARG A 136 -6.14 -5.13 -16.22
C ARG A 136 -5.56 -3.86 -16.81
N LEU A 137 -5.97 -2.69 -16.29
CA LEU A 137 -5.46 -1.41 -16.74
C LEU A 137 -3.97 -1.26 -16.47
N ALA A 138 -3.52 -1.59 -15.25
CA ALA A 138 -2.11 -1.51 -14.88
C ALA A 138 -1.24 -2.42 -15.75
N GLY A 139 -1.67 -3.66 -15.97
CA GLY A 139 -0.97 -4.62 -16.83
C GLY A 139 -0.94 -4.18 -18.30
N ALA A 140 -2.08 -3.76 -18.85
CA ALA A 140 -2.19 -3.36 -20.26
C ALA A 140 -1.42 -2.07 -20.58
N LEU A 141 -1.35 -1.13 -19.63
CA LEU A 141 -0.60 0.12 -19.78
C LEU A 141 0.89 -0.03 -19.42
N GLY A 142 1.32 -1.21 -18.95
CA GLY A 142 2.71 -1.44 -18.53
C GLY A 142 3.15 -0.52 -17.39
N ILE A 143 2.24 -0.16 -16.47
CA ILE A 143 2.56 0.75 -15.38
C ILE A 143 3.60 0.07 -14.47
N PRO A 144 4.78 0.67 -14.25
CA PRO A 144 5.82 0.04 -13.45
C PRO A 144 5.35 -0.18 -12.01
N ILE A 145 5.69 -1.35 -11.45
CA ILE A 145 5.40 -1.66 -10.05
C ILE A 145 6.19 -0.69 -9.18
N GLN A 146 5.49 0.22 -8.50
CA GLN A 146 6.10 1.11 -7.54
C GLN A 146 6.25 0.37 -6.21
N LYS A 147 7.48 0.00 -5.86
CA LYS A 147 7.79 -0.50 -4.51
C LYS A 147 8.01 0.69 -3.60
N THR A 148 6.93 1.38 -3.28
CA THR A 148 6.99 2.52 -2.36
C THR A 148 6.80 2.02 -0.94
N GLU A 149 7.74 2.39 -0.08
CA GLU A 149 7.58 2.35 1.38
C GLU A 149 7.74 3.79 1.88
N VAL A 150 6.63 4.38 2.33
CA VAL A 150 6.62 5.73 2.91
C VAL A 150 6.26 5.62 4.38
N LEU A 151 7.10 6.20 5.23
CA LEU A 151 6.88 6.27 6.67
C LEU A 151 6.81 7.74 7.08
N ARG A 152 5.68 8.15 7.67
CA ARG A 152 5.47 9.54 8.14
C ARG A 152 4.98 9.53 9.58
N VAL A 153 5.70 10.22 10.45
CA VAL A 153 5.28 10.45 11.85
C VAL A 153 4.30 11.61 11.88
N GLN A 154 3.19 11.44 12.58
CA GLN A 154 2.13 12.44 12.74
C GLN A 154 2.27 13.19 14.08
N ARG A 155 1.47 14.25 14.25
CA ARG A 155 1.51 15.14 15.42
C ARG A 155 1.31 14.39 16.74
N ASP A 156 0.48 13.36 16.75
CA ASP A 156 0.15 12.54 17.92
C ASP A 156 1.14 11.38 18.14
N GLY A 157 2.23 11.32 17.37
CA GLY A 157 3.20 10.23 17.43
C GLY A 157 2.77 8.97 16.65
N SER A 158 1.57 8.93 16.08
CA SER A 158 1.16 7.83 15.20
C SER A 158 1.98 7.84 13.91
N VAL A 159 2.12 6.67 13.28
CA VAL A 159 2.93 6.50 12.07
C VAL A 159 2.04 6.06 10.92
N LEU A 160 1.99 6.87 9.86
CA LEU A 160 1.42 6.45 8.58
C LEU A 160 2.46 5.61 7.84
N ILE A 161 2.09 4.38 7.50
CA ILE A 161 2.90 3.49 6.66
C ILE A 161 2.16 3.22 5.35
N GLU A 162 2.72 3.69 4.24
CA GLU A 162 2.28 3.34 2.90
C GLU A 162 3.23 2.28 2.35
N MET A 163 2.71 1.09 2.03
CA MET A 163 3.53 -0.03 1.54
C MET A 163 2.84 -0.78 0.41
N THR A 164 3.64 -1.31 -0.51
CA THR A 164 3.16 -2.14 -1.62
C THR A 164 3.51 -3.60 -1.40
N PHE A 165 2.49 -4.46 -1.34
CA PHE A 165 2.67 -5.90 -1.17
C PHE A 165 2.72 -6.62 -2.52
N SER A 166 3.61 -7.60 -2.64
CA SER A 166 3.50 -8.62 -3.69
C SER A 166 2.22 -9.45 -3.50
N ARG A 167 1.75 -10.08 -4.58
CA ARG A 167 0.60 -11.01 -4.53
C ARG A 167 0.76 -12.06 -3.42
N ARG A 168 1.94 -12.69 -3.33
CA ARG A 168 2.25 -13.70 -2.31
C ARG A 168 2.15 -13.14 -0.88
N GLN A 169 2.70 -11.95 -0.64
CA GLN A 169 2.64 -11.31 0.68
C GLN A 169 1.19 -10.95 1.07
N TYR A 170 0.42 -10.40 0.13
CA TYR A 170 -0.99 -10.08 0.37
C TYR A 170 -1.85 -11.33 0.63
N GLU A 171 -1.62 -12.41 -0.12
CA GLU A 171 -2.27 -13.71 0.12
C GLU A 171 -1.93 -14.27 1.50
N SER A 172 -0.68 -14.13 1.97
CA SER A 172 -0.30 -14.50 3.33
C SER A 172 -1.05 -13.68 4.38
N LEU A 173 -1.17 -12.36 4.21
CA LEU A 173 -1.94 -11.49 5.13
C LEU A 173 -3.43 -11.85 5.16
N LEU A 174 -4.02 -12.16 4.01
CA LEU A 174 -5.41 -12.65 3.94
C LEU A 174 -5.59 -13.95 4.72
N ARG A 175 -4.67 -14.91 4.57
CA ARG A 175 -4.70 -16.16 5.35
C ARG A 175 -4.58 -15.91 6.85
N CYS A 176 -3.69 -15.02 7.27
CA CYS A 176 -3.58 -14.61 8.67
C CYS A 176 -4.89 -14.04 9.20
N ARG A 177 -5.55 -13.17 8.41
CA ARG A 177 -6.83 -12.57 8.75
C ARG A 177 -7.93 -13.61 8.91
N ASP A 178 -8.02 -14.57 7.98
CA ASP A 178 -9.01 -15.66 8.01
C ASP A 178 -8.78 -16.67 9.13
N GLN A 179 -7.53 -16.83 9.59
CA GLN A 179 -7.20 -17.65 10.76
C GLN A 179 -7.58 -16.94 12.05
N LEU A 180 -7.24 -15.65 12.16
CA LEU A 180 -7.56 -14.85 13.33
C LEU A 180 -9.06 -14.63 13.50
N SER A 181 -9.84 -14.50 12.42
CA SER A 181 -11.31 -14.32 12.48
C SER A 181 -12.05 -15.44 13.22
N ARG A 182 -11.41 -16.61 13.35
CA ARG A 182 -11.96 -17.77 14.06
C ARG A 182 -11.80 -17.67 15.58
N ARG A 183 -10.98 -16.73 16.08
CA ARG A 183 -10.76 -16.53 17.52
C ARG A 183 -11.91 -15.68 18.11
N PRO A 184 -12.35 -15.98 19.36
CA PRO A 184 -13.32 -15.14 20.06
C PRO A 184 -12.81 -13.69 20.19
N GLY A 185 -13.64 -12.71 19.85
CA GLY A 185 -13.28 -11.28 19.95
C GLY A 185 -12.39 -10.74 18.81
N ALA A 186 -12.05 -11.56 17.81
CA ALA A 186 -11.13 -11.17 16.74
C ALA A 186 -11.67 -10.08 15.80
N SER A 187 -12.98 -9.90 15.70
CA SER A 187 -13.61 -8.94 14.78
C SER A 187 -13.12 -7.51 14.96
N VAL A 188 -12.82 -7.10 16.20
CA VAL A 188 -12.29 -5.77 16.53
C VAL A 188 -10.83 -5.63 16.07
N LEU A 189 -10.03 -6.69 16.26
CA LEU A 189 -8.60 -6.69 15.93
C LEU A 189 -8.35 -6.72 14.42
N ILE A 190 -9.11 -7.52 13.67
CA ILE A 190 -8.93 -7.65 12.21
C ILE A 190 -9.74 -6.64 11.39
N ALA A 191 -10.47 -5.73 12.05
CA ALA A 191 -11.24 -4.68 11.37
C ALA A 191 -10.35 -3.77 10.52
N THR A 192 -9.07 -3.65 10.89
CA THR A 192 -8.07 -2.87 10.17
C THR A 192 -6.82 -3.71 9.91
N TRP A 193 -6.07 -3.34 8.88
CA TRP A 193 -4.75 -3.93 8.63
C TRP A 193 -3.75 -3.63 9.76
N ALA A 194 -3.88 -2.48 10.43
CA ALA A 194 -3.06 -2.12 11.57
C ALA A 194 -3.28 -3.08 12.76
N GLY A 195 -4.54 -3.36 13.10
CA GLY A 195 -4.86 -4.31 14.18
C GLY A 195 -4.51 -5.77 13.84
N LEU A 196 -4.58 -6.15 12.55
CA LEU A 196 -4.04 -7.43 12.09
C LEU A 196 -2.52 -7.51 12.37
N ILE A 197 -1.77 -6.48 11.99
CA ILE A 197 -0.31 -6.43 12.19
C ILE A 197 0.04 -6.42 13.69
N GLU A 198 -0.71 -5.68 14.50
CA GLU A 198 -0.53 -5.67 15.96
C GLU A 198 -0.73 -7.07 16.55
N SER A 199 -1.81 -7.76 16.16
CA SER A 199 -2.09 -9.13 16.63
C SER A 199 -0.98 -10.10 16.25
N LEU A 200 -0.51 -10.04 15.01
CA LEU A 200 0.62 -10.86 14.53
C LEU A 200 1.93 -10.52 15.26
N SER A 201 2.16 -9.24 15.54
CA SER A 201 3.35 -8.78 16.25
C SER A 201 3.35 -9.27 17.70
N LEU A 202 2.21 -9.18 18.38
CA LEU A 202 2.05 -9.70 19.74
C LEU A 202 2.23 -11.22 19.78
N GLU A 203 1.71 -11.97 18.81
CA GLU A 203 1.89 -13.42 18.72
C GLU A 203 3.38 -13.79 18.54
N PHE A 204 4.08 -13.08 17.64
CA PHE A 204 5.52 -13.26 17.45
C PHE A 204 6.35 -12.89 18.70
N LEU A 205 5.97 -11.82 19.41
CA LEU A 205 6.64 -11.39 20.64
C LEU A 205 6.31 -12.29 21.83
N ALA A 206 5.14 -12.93 21.84
CA ALA A 206 4.69 -13.84 22.90
C ALA A 206 5.29 -15.24 22.75
N GLU A 207 5.65 -15.68 21.54
CA GLU A 207 6.39 -16.92 21.34
C GLU A 207 7.81 -16.81 21.92
N PRO A 208 8.15 -17.53 23.01
CA PRO A 208 9.55 -17.64 23.40
C PRO A 208 10.25 -18.37 22.27
N VAL A 209 11.21 -17.73 21.60
CA VAL A 209 12.07 -18.35 20.57
C VAL A 209 12.44 -19.74 21.06
N ALA A 210 11.84 -20.77 20.44
CA ALA A 210 11.84 -22.11 20.99
C ALA A 210 13.29 -22.58 21.18
N ARG A 211 13.71 -22.73 22.44
CA ARG A 211 15.00 -23.33 22.77
C ARG A 211 14.95 -24.76 22.25
N ARG A 212 15.78 -25.11 21.26
CA ARG A 212 16.12 -26.52 21.04
C ARG A 212 16.66 -27.05 22.38
N PRO A 213 16.10 -28.13 22.94
CA PRO A 213 16.68 -28.73 24.14
C PRO A 213 18.10 -29.17 23.79
N MET A 214 19.10 -28.54 24.41
CA MET A 214 20.48 -28.99 24.30
C MET A 214 20.58 -30.36 24.98
N SER A 215 21.14 -31.35 24.29
CA SER A 215 21.58 -32.56 24.98
C SER A 215 22.62 -32.16 26.02
N SER A 216 22.43 -32.64 27.25
CA SER A 216 23.27 -32.37 28.42
C SER A 216 24.60 -33.12 28.35
N ARG A 217 25.33 -32.99 27.24
CA ARG A 217 26.75 -33.37 27.23
C ARG A 217 27.55 -32.23 27.86
N PRO A 218 28.46 -32.51 28.81
CA PRO A 218 29.34 -31.50 29.35
C PRO A 218 30.18 -30.94 28.19
N VAL A 219 29.89 -29.70 27.80
CA VAL A 219 30.65 -28.98 26.78
C VAL A 219 31.97 -28.60 27.42
N LYS A 220 33.08 -29.15 26.94
CA LYS A 220 34.42 -28.61 27.24
C LYS A 220 34.37 -27.13 26.87
N THR A 221 34.53 -26.24 27.85
CA THR A 221 34.55 -24.80 27.64
C THR A 221 35.76 -24.44 26.79
N ASP A 222 35.57 -24.40 25.48
CA ASP A 222 36.56 -23.85 24.57
C ASP A 222 36.58 -22.33 24.81
N PRO A 223 37.68 -21.73 25.28
CA PRO A 223 37.74 -20.30 25.66
C PRO A 223 37.40 -19.34 24.50
N ILE A 224 37.30 -19.89 23.29
CA ILE A 224 37.13 -19.21 22.02
C ILE A 224 35.64 -19.21 21.58
N HIS A 225 34.77 -20.04 22.13
CA HIS A 225 33.38 -20.18 21.69
C HIS A 225 32.39 -19.38 22.56
N VAL A 226 31.59 -18.50 21.94
CA VAL A 226 30.45 -17.84 22.60
C VAL A 226 29.24 -18.77 22.49
N SER A 227 28.72 -19.26 23.61
CA SER A 227 27.57 -20.16 23.62
C SER A 227 26.32 -19.50 23.02
N GLU A 228 25.48 -20.29 22.34
CA GLU A 228 24.21 -19.83 21.77
C GLU A 228 23.33 -19.10 22.81
N GLN A 229 23.34 -19.58 24.05
CA GLN A 229 22.58 -19.00 25.15
C GLN A 229 23.13 -17.64 25.59
N ALA A 230 24.46 -17.50 25.72
CA ALA A 230 25.07 -16.20 25.99
C ALA A 230 24.79 -15.22 24.84
N ARG A 231 24.70 -15.71 23.59
CA ARG A 231 24.32 -14.87 22.45
C ARG A 231 22.89 -14.36 22.54
N ALA A 232 21.96 -15.25 22.84
CA ALA A 232 20.55 -14.89 22.97
C ALA A 232 20.30 -13.89 24.13
N ASP A 233 20.96 -14.11 25.27
CA ASP A 233 20.80 -13.25 26.44
C ASP A 233 21.35 -11.83 26.21
N LEU A 234 22.46 -11.69 25.49
CA LEU A 234 23.04 -10.38 25.15
C LEU A 234 22.19 -9.60 24.13
N LEU A 235 21.53 -10.29 23.19
CA LEU A 235 20.79 -9.64 22.11
C LEU A 235 19.33 -9.30 22.46
N ARG A 236 18.76 -9.93 23.50
CA ARG A 236 17.32 -9.79 23.83
C ARG A 236 16.93 -8.37 24.26
N GLU A 237 17.78 -7.72 25.05
CA GLU A 237 17.56 -6.36 25.58
C GLU A 237 18.73 -5.42 25.26
N GLY A 238 19.64 -5.88 24.41
CA GLY A 238 20.84 -5.13 24.03
C GLY A 238 20.52 -3.94 23.13
N CYS A 239 21.37 -2.92 23.18
CA CYS A 239 21.44 -1.87 22.18
C CYS A 239 22.90 -1.75 21.70
N CYS A 240 23.12 -1.08 20.57
CA CYS A 240 24.47 -0.90 20.07
C CYS A 240 25.30 -0.05 21.04
N GLU A 241 26.33 -0.68 21.62
CA GLU A 241 27.26 -0.11 22.60
C GLU A 241 28.42 0.66 21.95
N TYR A 242 28.35 0.94 20.63
CA TYR A 242 29.41 1.70 19.96
C TYR A 242 29.50 3.12 20.52
N VAL A 243 30.69 3.52 20.95
CA VAL A 243 30.99 4.86 21.43
C VAL A 243 31.89 5.58 20.43
N ASP A 244 31.50 6.77 20.00
CA ASP A 244 32.37 7.65 19.23
C ASP A 244 33.51 8.18 20.12
N GLN A 245 34.76 7.91 19.75
CA GLN A 245 35.94 8.32 20.49
C GLN A 245 36.16 9.84 20.52
N LYS A 246 35.59 10.60 19.57
CA LYS A 246 35.74 12.06 19.54
C LYS A 246 34.66 12.77 20.36
N THR A 247 33.41 12.34 20.23
CA THR A 247 32.25 13.02 20.83
C THR A 247 31.70 12.33 22.08
N GLY A 248 32.07 11.08 22.34
CA GLY A 248 31.51 10.26 23.42
C GLY A 248 30.10 9.74 23.17
N ARG A 249 29.50 10.03 22.00
CA ARG A 249 28.12 9.64 21.68
C ARG A 249 28.00 8.13 21.51
N ILE A 250 26.97 7.54 22.13
CA ILE A 250 26.61 6.12 22.00
C ILE A 250 25.59 5.94 20.87
N CYS A 251 25.74 4.89 20.06
CA CYS A 251 24.81 4.59 18.97
C CYS A 251 23.39 4.27 19.46
N GLY A 252 23.24 3.34 20.42
CA GLY A 252 21.94 2.98 21.01
C GLY A 252 20.94 2.30 20.08
N SER A 253 21.30 2.00 18.82
CA SER A 253 20.42 1.29 17.88
C SER A 253 20.05 -0.09 18.42
N THR A 254 18.76 -0.45 18.41
CA THR A 254 18.24 -1.79 18.73
C THR A 254 18.06 -2.66 17.48
N TYR A 255 18.34 -2.10 16.28
CA TYR A 255 18.19 -2.79 15.00
C TYR A 255 19.47 -3.48 14.54
N GLY A 256 19.34 -4.70 13.99
CA GLY A 256 20.43 -5.44 13.34
C GLY A 256 21.59 -5.77 14.27
N LEU A 257 21.31 -6.12 15.53
CA LEU A 257 22.31 -6.35 16.56
C LEU A 257 23.14 -7.62 16.32
N GLN A 258 24.43 -7.53 16.62
CA GLN A 258 25.43 -8.57 16.49
C GLN A 258 26.35 -8.54 17.72
N ILE A 259 26.90 -9.69 18.06
CA ILE A 259 27.90 -9.80 19.12
C ILE A 259 29.28 -9.69 18.52
N ASP A 260 30.07 -8.84 19.13
CA ASP A 260 31.44 -8.55 18.78
C ASP A 260 32.34 -8.65 20.01
N HIS A 261 33.62 -8.91 19.80
CA HIS A 261 34.60 -9.03 20.88
C HIS A 261 35.33 -7.70 21.10
N ARG A 262 35.30 -7.13 22.31
CA ARG A 262 36.02 -5.89 22.67
C ARG A 262 37.52 -6.01 22.39
N VAL A 263 38.12 -7.15 22.68
CA VAL A 263 39.42 -7.57 22.16
C VAL A 263 39.15 -8.58 21.05
N PRO A 264 39.48 -8.31 19.78
CA PRO A 264 39.22 -9.24 18.70
C PRO A 264 39.89 -10.60 18.90
N ARG A 265 39.29 -11.67 18.38
CA ARG A 265 39.84 -13.03 18.50
C ARG A 265 41.25 -13.17 17.92
N TRP A 266 41.53 -12.49 16.80
CA TRP A 266 42.85 -12.51 16.16
C TRP A 266 43.94 -11.80 17.00
N ALA A 267 43.54 -10.95 17.95
CA ALA A 267 44.43 -10.31 18.92
C ALA A 267 44.46 -11.05 20.27
N GLY A 268 43.99 -12.30 20.32
CA GLY A 268 43.97 -13.13 21.53
C GLY A 268 42.75 -12.93 22.44
N GLY A 269 41.70 -12.25 21.98
CA GLY A 269 40.50 -12.02 22.78
C GLY A 269 39.68 -13.28 23.06
N LEU A 270 39.33 -13.48 24.33
CA LEU A 270 38.52 -14.61 24.81
C LEU A 270 37.02 -14.36 24.63
N SER A 271 36.20 -15.42 24.67
CA SER A 271 34.74 -15.35 24.50
C SER A 271 33.96 -15.19 25.82
N GLY A 272 34.64 -14.78 26.90
CA GLY A 272 34.02 -14.45 28.18
C GLY A 272 33.14 -13.20 28.08
N ARG A 273 32.10 -13.12 28.92
CA ARG A 273 31.06 -12.08 28.85
C ARG A 273 31.63 -10.66 28.97
N GLU A 274 32.70 -10.51 29.74
CA GLU A 274 33.48 -9.29 29.92
C GLU A 274 34.14 -8.77 28.64
N ASN A 275 34.46 -9.66 27.70
CA ASN A 275 35.05 -9.31 26.41
C ASN A 275 34.01 -9.22 25.28
N LEU A 276 32.72 -9.42 25.57
CA LEU A 276 31.65 -9.29 24.58
C LEU A 276 31.01 -7.90 24.66
N GLN A 277 30.53 -7.45 23.50
CA GLN A 277 29.73 -6.24 23.36
C GLN A 277 28.70 -6.44 22.24
N VAL A 278 27.61 -5.68 22.32
CA VAL A 278 26.55 -5.67 21.31
C VAL A 278 26.73 -4.48 20.38
N LEU A 279 26.85 -4.72 19.08
CA LEU A 279 26.97 -3.68 18.05
C LEU A 279 25.90 -3.90 16.97
N CYS A 280 25.37 -2.83 16.37
CA CYS A 280 24.57 -2.98 15.16
C CYS A 280 25.46 -3.43 14.00
N ALA A 281 24.90 -4.09 12.98
CA ALA A 281 25.65 -4.64 11.85
C ALA A 281 26.52 -3.59 11.14
N VAL A 282 26.09 -2.32 11.12
CA VAL A 282 26.86 -1.21 10.55
C VAL A 282 28.09 -0.90 11.41
N HIS A 283 27.94 -0.73 12.72
CA HIS A 283 29.06 -0.44 13.62
C HIS A 283 30.01 -1.62 13.79
N ASN A 284 29.50 -2.86 13.74
CA ASN A 284 30.34 -4.04 13.76
C ASN A 284 31.29 -4.08 12.53
N ARG A 285 30.74 -3.85 11.32
CA ARG A 285 31.55 -3.73 10.10
C ARG A 285 32.55 -2.57 10.18
N HIS A 286 32.11 -1.38 10.61
CA HIS A 286 32.98 -0.21 10.76
C HIS A 286 34.17 -0.48 11.67
N ARG A 287 33.92 -1.13 12.81
CA ARG A 287 34.96 -1.52 13.76
C ARG A 287 35.94 -2.52 13.16
N TYR A 288 35.43 -3.54 12.47
CA TYR A 288 36.26 -4.50 11.75
C TYR A 288 37.15 -3.82 10.70
N HIS A 289 36.58 -2.92 9.88
CA HIS A 289 37.35 -2.16 8.87
C HIS A 289 38.46 -1.32 9.50
N LYS A 290 38.18 -0.61 10.60
CA LYS A 290 39.19 0.16 11.36
C LYS A 290 40.31 -0.74 11.88
N GLN A 291 39.97 -1.90 12.41
CA GLN A 291 40.93 -2.86 12.97
C GLN A 291 41.77 -3.56 11.89
N ALA A 292 41.18 -3.87 10.74
CA ALA A 292 41.85 -4.52 9.62
C ALA A 292 42.61 -3.54 8.70
N GLY A 293 42.54 -2.23 8.95
CA GLY A 293 43.16 -1.21 8.09
C GLY A 293 42.50 -1.07 6.71
N LEU A 294 41.26 -1.52 6.56
CA LEU A 294 40.51 -1.49 5.30
C LEU A 294 39.71 -0.18 5.19
N ARG A 295 39.72 0.48 4.02
CA ARG A 295 38.84 1.64 3.76
C ARG A 295 37.41 1.15 3.51
N LEU A 296 36.43 1.85 4.09
CA LEU A 296 35.01 1.66 3.76
C LEU A 296 34.78 2.13 2.31
N HIS A 297 34.26 1.26 1.47
CA HIS A 297 33.78 1.58 0.12
C HIS A 297 32.26 1.77 0.14
#